data_AF-A0A9X8VCF0-F1
#
_entry.id   AF-A0A9X8VCF0-F1
#
_cell.length_a   1.000
_cell.length_b   1.000
_cell.length_c   1.000
_cell.angle_alpha   90.00
_cell.angle_beta   90.00
_cell.angle_gamma   90.00
#
_symmetry.space_group_name_H-M   'P 1'
#
loop_
_entity.id
_entity.type
_entity.pdbx_description
1 polymer ?
#
loop_
_entity_poly.entity_id
_entity_poly.type
_entity_poly.pdbx_seq_one_letter_code
_entity_poly.pdbx_strand_id
1 'polypeptide(L)'
;MFRGLKALLLTLSLLLCQRAFADCATTNGTVTLPGSSSFVVYNGQINAQGTAGLNCTGLGLNLLTQNTVTVKIASTTNNMAVANTDGSGDKIAYLIYPDANYQYPYSIGQTIDYSSLNLLSLILISSNVNFPLYIKTTAGANVRAGTYTDSINLIWNYHICGLGVLGLCVWWDGVDKPSTVSVSVTITKD
;
A
#
# COMPACT_ATOMS: atom_id res chain seq x y z
N MET A 1 -27.60 -17.18 44.30
CA MET A 1 -27.27 -15.90 43.62
C MET A 1 -25.83 -15.80 43.08
N PHE A 2 -24.80 -16.43 43.67
CA PHE A 2 -23.40 -16.22 43.24
C PHE A 2 -22.92 -16.98 41.99
N ARG A 3 -23.66 -17.99 41.49
CA ARG A 3 -23.24 -18.78 40.30
C ARG A 3 -23.51 -18.08 38.96
N GLY A 4 -24.58 -17.28 38.88
CA GLY A 4 -24.90 -16.50 37.67
C GLY A 4 -23.94 -15.33 37.43
N LEU A 5 -23.45 -14.69 38.50
CA LEU A 5 -22.51 -13.57 38.41
C LEU A 5 -21.14 -14.03 37.87
N LYS A 6 -20.66 -15.22 38.28
CA LYS A 6 -19.41 -15.80 37.74
C LYS A 6 -19.53 -16.18 36.26
N ALA A 7 -20.69 -16.69 35.84
CA ALA A 7 -20.95 -17.01 34.44
C ALA A 7 -21.03 -15.74 33.58
N LEU A 8 -21.65 -14.67 34.09
CA LEU A 8 -21.73 -13.36 33.43
C LEU A 8 -20.35 -12.68 33.30
N LEU A 9 -19.50 -12.79 34.35
CA LEU A 9 -18.13 -12.29 34.28
C LEU A 9 -17.28 -13.10 33.28
N LEU A 10 -17.43 -14.43 33.23
CA LEU A 10 -16.69 -15.26 32.27
C LEU A 10 -17.10 -14.94 30.83
N THR A 11 -18.40 -14.82 30.53
CA THR A 11 -18.85 -14.45 29.18
C THR A 11 -18.38 -13.06 28.78
N LEU A 12 -18.43 -12.09 29.70
CA LEU A 12 -17.90 -10.74 29.44
C LEU A 12 -16.38 -10.74 29.19
N SER A 13 -15.63 -11.61 29.88
CA SER A 13 -14.18 -11.78 29.71
C SER A 13 -13.82 -12.46 28.38
N LEU A 14 -14.63 -13.44 27.94
CA LEU A 14 -14.50 -14.11 26.64
C LEU A 14 -14.88 -13.17 25.46
N LEU A 15 -15.84 -12.26 25.67
CA LEU A 15 -16.20 -11.19 24.72
C LEU A 15 -15.14 -10.07 24.61
N LEU A 16 -14.31 -9.90 25.63
CA LEU A 16 -13.18 -8.95 25.62
C LEU A 16 -11.96 -9.51 24.87
N CYS A 17 -11.75 -10.84 24.86
CA CYS A 17 -10.64 -11.48 24.14
C CYS A 17 -10.81 -11.53 22.61
N GLN A 18 -12.03 -11.41 22.09
CA GLN A 18 -12.30 -11.44 20.64
C GLN A 18 -12.32 -10.06 19.98
N ARG A 19 -11.98 -9.00 20.71
CA ARG A 19 -11.77 -7.69 20.11
C ARG A 19 -10.42 -7.70 19.41
N ALA A 20 -10.39 -8.21 18.17
CA ALA A 20 -9.45 -7.69 17.20
C ALA A 20 -9.68 -6.18 17.17
N PHE A 21 -8.78 -5.43 17.80
CA PHE A 21 -8.89 -3.97 17.83
C PHE A 21 -8.85 -3.49 16.38
N ALA A 22 -9.91 -2.78 15.98
CA ALA A 22 -9.90 -1.97 14.79
C ALA A 22 -8.73 -0.98 14.92
N ASP A 23 -7.79 -1.03 13.98
CA ASP A 23 -6.58 -0.21 13.96
C ASP A 23 -6.01 -0.14 12.53
N CYS A 24 -5.11 0.83 12.31
CA CYS A 24 -4.26 0.92 11.15
C CYS A 24 -2.88 0.30 11.44
N ALA A 25 -2.45 -0.61 10.57
CA ALA A 25 -1.12 -1.21 10.63
C ALA A 25 -0.43 -1.12 9.28
N THR A 26 0.89 -0.93 9.31
CA THR A 26 1.73 -1.09 8.12
C THR A 26 2.15 -2.55 7.96
N THR A 27 1.98 -3.07 6.75
CA THR A 27 2.43 -4.39 6.31
C THR A 27 3.24 -4.23 5.04
N ASN A 28 3.90 -5.30 4.60
CA ASN A 28 4.52 -5.31 3.29
C ASN A 28 3.45 -5.35 2.19
N GLY A 29 3.74 -4.66 1.11
CA GLY A 29 2.92 -4.61 -0.10
C GLY A 29 3.60 -5.31 -1.26
N THR A 30 2.85 -5.54 -2.33
CA THR A 30 3.37 -6.13 -3.56
C THR A 30 2.72 -5.49 -4.78
N VAL A 31 3.51 -5.32 -5.84
CA VAL A 31 3.04 -4.93 -7.17
C VAL A 31 3.64 -5.91 -8.18
N THR A 32 2.80 -6.75 -8.77
CA THR A 32 3.23 -7.69 -9.81
C THR A 32 2.83 -7.13 -11.16
N LEU A 33 3.81 -6.73 -11.96
CA LEU A 33 3.61 -6.34 -13.34
C LEU A 33 3.24 -7.58 -14.19
N PRO A 34 2.41 -7.42 -15.23
CA PRO A 34 2.08 -8.52 -16.11
C PRO A 34 3.35 -9.05 -16.79
N GLY A 35 3.46 -10.39 -16.86
CA GLY A 35 4.54 -11.03 -17.60
C GLY A 35 4.55 -10.59 -19.07
N SER A 36 5.73 -10.35 -19.63
CA SER A 36 5.87 -9.74 -20.96
C SER A 36 7.10 -10.25 -21.71
N SER A 37 7.14 -10.11 -23.04
CA SER A 37 8.34 -10.46 -23.81
C SER A 37 9.36 -9.31 -23.81
N SER A 38 10.63 -9.63 -24.06
CA SER A 38 11.69 -8.62 -24.22
C SER A 38 11.34 -7.59 -25.31
N PHE A 39 10.63 -7.98 -26.36
CA PHE A 39 10.19 -7.07 -27.43
C PHE A 39 9.09 -6.11 -26.98
N VAL A 40 8.12 -6.56 -26.18
CA VAL A 40 7.04 -5.71 -25.65
C VAL A 40 7.59 -4.70 -24.65
N VAL A 41 8.52 -5.10 -23.80
CA VAL A 41 9.20 -4.17 -22.86
C VAL A 41 10.04 -3.14 -23.60
N TYR A 42 10.69 -3.53 -24.70
CA TYR A 42 11.47 -2.61 -25.51
C TYR A 42 10.58 -1.56 -26.22
N ASN A 43 9.48 -1.99 -26.85
CA ASN A 43 8.64 -1.10 -27.66
C ASN A 43 7.50 -0.42 -26.89
N GLY A 44 7.19 -0.87 -25.68
CA GLY A 44 5.98 -0.50 -24.98
C GLY A 44 6.18 -0.28 -23.49
N GLN A 45 5.06 -0.09 -22.80
CA GLN A 45 5.00 0.12 -21.37
C GLN A 45 4.04 -0.89 -20.77
N ILE A 46 4.42 -1.47 -19.64
CA ILE A 46 3.56 -2.31 -18.83
C ILE A 46 3.24 -1.57 -17.54
N ASN A 47 2.06 -1.81 -17.01
CA ASN A 47 1.61 -1.16 -15.78
C ASN A 47 0.86 -2.16 -14.91
N ALA A 48 0.87 -1.89 -13.61
CA ALA A 48 0.14 -2.66 -12.63
C ALA A 48 -0.15 -1.79 -11.41
N GLN A 49 -1.09 -2.27 -10.61
CA GLN A 49 -1.39 -1.73 -9.30
C GLN A 49 -1.17 -2.82 -8.26
N GLY A 50 -0.94 -2.38 -7.03
CA GLY A 50 -0.82 -3.27 -5.90
C GLY A 50 -1.02 -2.52 -4.60
N THR A 51 -0.60 -3.15 -3.51
CA THR A 51 -0.82 -2.60 -2.16
C THR A 51 0.41 -1.84 -1.71
N ALA A 52 0.22 -0.65 -1.14
CA ALA A 52 1.31 0.20 -0.66
C ALA A 52 1.71 -0.12 0.79
N GLY A 53 0.89 -0.92 1.48
CA GLY A 53 1.22 -1.51 2.78
C GLY A 53 0.51 -0.89 3.98
N LEU A 54 -0.22 0.22 3.87
CA LEU A 54 -1.06 0.69 4.97
C LEU A 54 -2.43 -0.01 4.90
N ASN A 55 -2.78 -0.74 5.97
CA ASN A 55 -4.07 -1.42 6.10
C ASN A 55 -4.81 -0.93 7.34
N CYS A 56 -6.02 -0.45 7.18
CA CYS A 56 -6.87 0.00 8.29
C CYS A 56 -8.13 -0.85 8.35
N THR A 57 -8.46 -1.38 9.53
CA THR A 57 -9.61 -2.26 9.73
C THR A 57 -10.60 -1.66 10.72
N GLY A 58 -11.90 -1.88 10.51
CA GLY A 58 -12.95 -1.44 11.43
C GLY A 58 -13.20 0.07 11.43
N LEU A 59 -12.92 0.73 10.31
CA LEU A 59 -13.27 2.14 10.10
C LEU A 59 -14.78 2.32 10.17
N GLY A 60 -15.23 3.19 11.08
CA GLY A 60 -16.61 3.65 11.14
C GLY A 60 -16.88 4.71 10.07
N LEU A 61 -18.07 4.70 9.47
CA LEU A 61 -18.54 5.73 8.53
C LEU A 61 -18.63 7.08 9.25
N ASN A 62 -17.54 7.84 9.30
CA ASN A 62 -17.57 9.21 9.79
C ASN A 62 -16.83 10.13 8.82
N LEU A 63 -17.58 10.60 7.81
CA LEU A 63 -17.13 11.53 6.78
C LEU A 63 -16.84 12.96 7.30
N LEU A 64 -17.03 13.22 8.60
CA LEU A 64 -17.04 14.56 9.19
C LEU A 64 -15.69 14.99 9.82
N THR A 65 -14.66 14.16 9.76
CA THR A 65 -13.34 14.45 10.35
C THR A 65 -12.25 14.64 9.29
N GLN A 66 -11.31 15.56 9.53
CA GLN A 66 -10.12 15.77 8.70
C GLN A 66 -9.14 14.61 8.88
N ASN A 67 -9.34 13.53 8.11
CA ASN A 67 -8.41 12.41 8.07
C ASN A 67 -7.20 12.77 7.20
N THR A 68 -5.99 12.58 7.74
CA THR A 68 -4.74 12.82 6.99
C THR A 68 -3.99 11.51 6.74
N VAL A 69 -3.56 11.27 5.50
CA VAL A 69 -2.74 10.11 5.13
C VAL A 69 -1.73 10.53 4.08
N THR A 70 -0.46 10.40 4.41
CA THR A 70 0.64 10.68 3.51
C THR A 70 1.64 9.53 3.51
N VAL A 71 2.28 9.31 2.37
CA VAL A 71 3.35 8.33 2.24
C VAL A 71 4.53 8.92 1.49
N LYS A 72 5.72 8.82 2.10
CA LYS A 72 6.98 9.23 1.48
C LYS A 72 7.64 8.03 0.82
N ILE A 73 8.09 8.20 -0.42
CA ILE A 73 8.96 7.23 -1.09
C ILE A 73 10.37 7.44 -0.56
N ALA A 74 10.76 6.68 0.47
CA ALA A 74 12.01 6.92 1.17
C ALA A 74 13.23 6.46 0.35
N SER A 75 13.15 5.28 -0.25
CA SER A 75 14.21 4.72 -1.09
C SER A 75 13.69 3.57 -1.95
N THR A 76 14.49 3.17 -2.93
CA THR A 76 14.29 1.92 -3.69
C THR A 76 15.61 1.18 -3.79
N THR A 77 15.61 -0.15 -3.81
CA THR A 77 16.84 -0.95 -3.93
C THR A 77 17.57 -0.69 -5.24
N ASN A 78 16.85 -0.51 -6.35
CA ASN A 78 17.45 -0.46 -7.69
C ASN A 78 17.26 0.89 -8.41
N ASN A 79 17.03 1.97 -7.67
CA ASN A 79 16.85 3.34 -8.18
C ASN A 79 15.67 3.46 -9.17
N MET A 80 14.48 3.06 -8.73
CA MET A 80 13.23 3.06 -9.51
C MET A 80 13.31 2.22 -10.79
N ALA A 81 13.92 1.04 -10.69
CA ALA A 81 13.98 0.08 -11.78
C ALA A 81 13.89 -1.33 -11.24
N VAL A 82 13.16 -2.21 -11.92
CA VAL A 82 13.25 -3.64 -11.61
C VAL A 82 14.53 -4.19 -12.23
N ALA A 83 15.36 -4.84 -11.42
CA ALA A 83 16.65 -5.39 -11.84
C ALA A 83 16.58 -6.91 -11.94
N ASN A 84 17.28 -7.48 -12.92
CA ASN A 84 17.31 -8.93 -13.08
C ASN A 84 17.96 -9.62 -11.86
N THR A 85 17.32 -10.66 -11.35
CA THR A 85 17.78 -11.43 -10.20
C THR A 85 18.97 -12.34 -10.50
N ASP A 86 19.31 -12.56 -11.77
CA ASP A 86 20.41 -13.43 -12.21
C ASP A 86 21.80 -12.74 -12.24
N GLY A 87 21.84 -11.44 -11.95
CA GLY A 87 23.08 -10.66 -11.89
C GLY A 87 23.58 -10.07 -13.21
N SER A 88 22.79 -10.01 -14.30
CA SER A 88 23.23 -9.26 -15.51
C SER A 88 23.48 -7.79 -15.25
N GLY A 89 22.75 -7.20 -14.29
CA GLY A 89 22.59 -5.76 -14.21
C GLY A 89 21.55 -5.20 -15.19
N ASP A 90 20.81 -6.05 -15.91
CA ASP A 90 19.69 -5.61 -16.75
C ASP A 90 18.60 -4.98 -15.88
N LYS A 91 18.07 -3.85 -16.33
CA LYS A 91 17.10 -3.05 -15.57
C LYS A 91 15.98 -2.55 -16.47
N ILE A 92 14.77 -2.52 -15.91
CA ILE A 92 13.60 -1.90 -16.53
C ILE A 92 13.15 -0.76 -15.60
N ALA A 93 13.38 0.48 -16.02
CA ALA A 93 12.96 1.63 -15.23
C ALA A 93 11.44 1.74 -15.16
N TYR A 94 10.95 2.23 -14.02
CA TYR A 94 9.53 2.46 -13.78
C TYR A 94 9.30 3.78 -13.05
N LEU A 95 8.06 4.24 -13.12
CA LEU A 95 7.57 5.41 -12.40
C LEU A 95 6.44 4.99 -11.47
N ILE A 96 6.34 5.67 -10.34
CA ILE A 96 5.33 5.42 -9.30
C ILE A 96 4.23 6.45 -9.42
N TYR A 97 2.98 6.02 -9.31
CA TYR A 97 1.81 6.88 -9.43
C TYR A 97 0.85 6.63 -8.26
N PRO A 98 0.10 7.66 -7.84
CA PRO A 98 -0.84 7.55 -6.73
C PRO A 98 -2.20 6.99 -7.17
N ASP A 99 -2.50 6.98 -8.47
CA ASP A 99 -3.78 6.62 -9.03
C ASP A 99 -3.68 5.93 -10.41
N ALA A 100 -4.80 5.38 -10.86
CA ALA A 100 -4.94 4.62 -12.09
C ALA A 100 -4.86 5.46 -13.38
N ASN A 101 -4.77 6.79 -13.30
CA ASN A 101 -4.66 7.65 -14.48
C ASN A 101 -3.21 7.77 -14.99
N TYR A 102 -2.23 7.38 -14.17
CA TYR A 102 -0.79 7.39 -14.50
C TYR A 102 -0.29 8.73 -15.08
N GLN A 103 -0.82 9.87 -14.57
CA GLN A 103 -0.50 11.21 -15.10
C GLN A 103 0.71 11.84 -14.42
N TYR A 104 0.74 11.83 -13.08
CA TYR A 104 1.74 12.53 -12.28
C TYR A 104 2.63 11.55 -11.52
N PRO A 105 3.84 11.27 -12.01
CA PRO A 105 4.74 10.33 -11.35
C PRO A 105 5.42 10.95 -10.13
N TYR A 106 5.70 10.11 -9.14
CA TYR A 106 6.45 10.45 -7.93
C TYR A 106 7.81 9.75 -7.96
N SER A 107 8.82 10.46 -7.45
CA SER A 107 10.20 9.98 -7.35
C SER A 107 10.64 9.76 -5.91
N ILE A 108 11.78 9.11 -5.72
CA ILE A 108 12.42 8.96 -4.40
C ILE A 108 12.54 10.34 -3.73
N GLY A 109 12.21 10.40 -2.44
CA GLY A 109 12.20 11.60 -1.61
C GLY A 109 10.89 12.39 -1.65
N GLN A 110 10.01 12.13 -2.62
CA GLN A 110 8.69 12.79 -2.71
C GLN A 110 7.66 12.11 -1.81
N THR A 111 6.63 12.88 -1.44
CA THR A 111 5.53 12.44 -0.59
C THR A 111 4.22 12.49 -1.37
N ILE A 112 3.51 11.37 -1.41
CA ILE A 112 2.15 11.27 -1.92
C ILE A 112 1.20 11.64 -0.78
N ASP A 113 0.32 12.61 -1.01
CA ASP A 113 -0.74 13.00 -0.09
C ASP A 113 -2.07 12.40 -0.54
N TYR A 114 -2.48 11.29 0.09
CA TYR A 114 -3.73 10.63 -0.24
C TYR A 114 -4.96 11.44 0.19
N SER A 115 -4.82 12.31 1.20
CA SER A 115 -5.92 13.16 1.71
C SER A 115 -6.39 14.18 0.70
N SER A 116 -5.49 14.66 -0.15
CA SER A 116 -5.81 15.60 -1.23
C SER A 116 -6.50 14.96 -2.44
N LEU A 117 -6.40 13.64 -2.61
CA LEU A 117 -6.78 12.94 -3.84
C LEU A 117 -8.27 12.58 -3.96
N ASN A 118 -9.13 13.04 -3.03
CA ASN A 118 -10.52 12.56 -2.87
C ASN A 118 -10.64 11.02 -2.72
N LEU A 119 -9.52 10.30 -2.58
CA LEU A 119 -9.51 8.84 -2.45
C LEU A 119 -9.95 8.40 -1.05
N LEU A 120 -9.71 9.21 0.00
CA LEU A 120 -10.11 8.84 1.36
C LEU A 120 -11.61 8.62 1.48
N SER A 121 -12.44 9.44 0.83
CA SER A 121 -13.89 9.26 0.91
C SER A 121 -14.36 7.96 0.25
N LEU A 122 -13.65 7.47 -0.78
CA LEU A 122 -13.96 6.21 -1.46
C LEU A 122 -13.39 4.99 -0.74
N ILE A 123 -12.22 5.15 -0.13
CA ILE A 123 -11.50 4.09 0.56
C ILE A 123 -12.16 3.81 1.92
N LEU A 124 -12.46 4.84 2.71
CA LEU A 124 -12.99 4.72 4.08
C LEU A 124 -14.42 4.18 4.19
N ILE A 125 -15.07 3.83 3.07
CA ILE A 125 -16.39 3.16 3.05
C ILE A 125 -16.24 1.65 3.34
N SER A 126 -15.05 1.10 3.15
CA SER A 126 -14.75 -0.30 3.40
C SER A 126 -14.33 -0.53 4.85
N SER A 127 -14.78 -1.64 5.44
CA SER A 127 -14.31 -2.10 6.75
C SER A 127 -12.84 -2.54 6.73
N ASN A 128 -12.27 -2.77 5.55
CA ASN A 128 -10.84 -3.01 5.32
C ASN A 128 -10.34 -2.10 4.22
N VAL A 129 -9.47 -1.17 4.59
CA VAL A 129 -8.90 -0.16 3.73
C VAL A 129 -7.46 -0.51 3.43
N ASN A 130 -7.11 -0.54 2.14
CA ASN A 130 -5.73 -0.66 1.70
C ASN A 130 -5.43 0.46 0.69
N PHE A 131 -4.28 1.09 0.86
CA PHE A 131 -3.85 2.17 -0.02
C PHE A 131 -3.14 1.58 -1.24
N PRO A 132 -3.62 1.86 -2.46
CA PRO A 132 -3.01 1.31 -3.66
C PRO A 132 -1.71 2.03 -4.01
N LEU A 133 -0.82 1.36 -4.73
CA LEU A 133 0.32 1.96 -5.42
C LEU A 133 0.27 1.54 -6.89
N TYR A 134 0.50 2.48 -7.80
CA TYR A 134 0.47 2.23 -9.23
C TYR A 134 1.87 2.36 -9.80
N ILE A 135 2.27 1.40 -10.64
CA ILE A 135 3.59 1.36 -11.25
C ILE A 135 3.43 1.22 -12.76
N LYS A 136 4.20 2.01 -13.51
CA LYS A 136 4.26 1.92 -14.97
C LYS A 136 5.71 1.99 -15.44
N THR A 137 6.11 1.06 -16.30
CA THR A 137 7.46 1.02 -16.85
C THR A 137 7.67 2.07 -17.93
N THR A 138 8.93 2.39 -18.19
CA THR A 138 9.35 3.15 -19.37
C THR A 138 9.75 2.20 -20.49
N ALA A 139 9.40 2.54 -21.73
CA ALA A 139 9.84 1.80 -22.91
C ALA A 139 11.35 1.95 -23.14
N GLY A 140 11.91 1.09 -23.99
CA GLY A 140 13.30 1.16 -24.46
C GLY A 140 14.30 0.31 -23.68
N ALA A 141 13.86 -0.46 -22.69
CA ALA A 141 14.73 -1.38 -21.96
C ALA A 141 15.04 -2.62 -22.82
N ASN A 142 16.30 -2.79 -23.22
CA ASN A 142 16.78 -4.00 -23.88
C ASN A 142 17.27 -4.98 -22.81
N VAL A 143 16.46 -6.01 -22.55
CA VAL A 143 16.61 -6.87 -21.38
C VAL A 143 16.41 -8.33 -21.78
N ARG A 144 17.14 -9.23 -21.12
CA ARG A 144 17.00 -10.68 -21.37
C ARG A 144 15.80 -11.28 -20.65
N ALA A 145 15.43 -12.49 -21.07
CA ALA A 145 14.44 -13.28 -20.34
C ALA A 145 14.91 -13.56 -18.92
N GLY A 146 14.03 -13.43 -17.94
CA GLY A 146 14.39 -13.56 -16.54
C GLY A 146 13.33 -12.95 -15.61
N THR A 147 13.59 -13.04 -14.32
CA THR A 147 12.76 -12.39 -13.30
C THR A 147 13.45 -11.09 -12.88
N TYR A 148 12.69 -10.01 -12.85
CA TYR A 148 13.17 -8.70 -12.45
C TYR A 148 12.43 -8.26 -11.20
N THR A 149 13.16 -7.72 -10.23
CA THR A 149 12.58 -7.28 -8.97
C THR A 149 13.11 -5.94 -8.51
N ASP A 150 12.30 -5.22 -7.74
CA ASP A 150 12.73 -4.07 -6.96
C ASP A 150 12.01 -4.07 -5.60
N SER A 151 12.54 -3.29 -4.66
CA SER A 151 11.91 -3.08 -3.36
C SER A 151 11.82 -1.59 -3.08
N ILE A 152 10.61 -1.09 -2.87
CA ILE A 152 10.33 0.31 -2.56
C ILE A 152 10.08 0.44 -1.06
N ASN A 153 10.90 1.23 -0.38
CA ASN A 153 10.72 1.53 1.03
C ASN A 153 9.87 2.81 1.17
N LEU A 154 8.78 2.69 1.90
CA LEU A 154 7.81 3.74 2.13
C LEU A 154 7.76 4.11 3.61
N ILE A 155 7.47 5.38 3.89
CA ILE A 155 7.27 5.90 5.25
C ILE A 155 5.91 6.55 5.31
N TRP A 156 5.03 6.03 6.17
CA TRP A 156 3.66 6.49 6.35
C TRP A 156 3.53 7.43 7.53
N ASN A 157 2.76 8.50 7.30
CA ASN A 157 2.22 9.35 8.36
C ASN A 157 0.71 9.43 8.19
N TYR A 158 -0.04 9.08 9.22
CA TYR A 158 -1.50 9.09 9.19
C TYR A 158 -2.11 9.54 10.51
N HIS A 159 -3.25 10.21 10.39
CA HIS A 159 -4.15 10.60 11.46
C HIS A 159 -5.56 10.31 10.97
N ILE A 160 -6.11 9.16 11.37
CA ILE A 160 -7.38 8.64 10.85
C ILE A 160 -8.35 8.44 12.00
N CYS A 161 -9.60 8.79 11.75
CA CYS A 161 -10.69 8.52 12.65
C CYS A 161 -11.17 7.07 12.51
N GLY A 162 -10.78 6.25 13.48
CA GLY A 162 -11.10 4.83 13.48
C GLY A 162 -12.55 4.52 13.83
N LEU A 163 -13.00 5.09 14.95
CA LEU A 163 -14.37 4.92 15.45
C LEU A 163 -14.96 6.28 15.77
N GLY A 164 -15.96 6.66 14.97
CA GLY A 164 -16.80 7.82 15.20
C GLY A 164 -18.09 7.43 15.91
N VAL A 165 -18.31 7.88 17.15
CA VAL A 165 -19.59 7.72 17.85
C VAL A 165 -20.04 9.09 18.37
N LEU A 166 -21.21 9.55 17.94
CA LEU A 166 -21.83 10.80 18.41
C LEU A 166 -20.92 12.05 18.25
N GLY A 167 -20.11 12.10 17.20
CA GLY A 167 -19.18 13.21 16.93
C GLY A 167 -17.85 13.14 17.69
N LEU A 168 -17.66 12.15 18.56
CA LEU A 168 -16.35 11.83 19.16
C LEU A 168 -15.63 10.80 18.29
N CYS A 169 -14.32 11.00 18.15
CA CYS A 169 -13.47 10.16 17.34
C CYS A 169 -12.40 9.46 18.19
N VAL A 170 -12.25 8.14 18.02
CA VAL A 170 -11.05 7.42 18.43
C VAL A 170 -10.04 7.52 17.30
N TRP A 171 -8.97 8.28 17.54
CA TRP A 171 -7.93 8.53 16.57
C TRP A 171 -6.93 7.37 16.50
N TRP A 172 -6.55 7.04 15.28
CA TRP A 172 -5.43 6.16 14.98
C TRP A 172 -4.33 6.99 14.34
N ASP A 173 -3.22 7.06 15.05
CA ASP A 173 -2.07 7.87 14.71
C ASP A 173 -0.88 6.98 14.37
N GLY A 174 -0.22 7.31 13.27
CA GLY A 174 1.04 6.69 12.88
C GLY A 174 1.99 7.77 12.39
N VAL A 175 3.17 7.83 13.02
CA VAL A 175 4.27 8.68 12.58
C VAL A 175 5.45 7.79 12.21
N ASP A 176 6.06 8.08 11.07
CA ASP A 176 7.22 7.41 10.50
C ASP A 176 7.09 5.87 10.44
N LYS A 177 5.90 5.37 10.08
CA LYS A 177 5.64 3.93 10.02
C LYS A 177 6.19 3.35 8.72
N PRO A 178 7.14 2.41 8.75
CA PRO A 178 7.72 1.87 7.53
C PRO A 178 6.81 0.84 6.88
N SER A 179 6.82 0.78 5.55
CA SER A 179 6.36 -0.38 4.77
C SER A 179 7.31 -0.63 3.60
N THR A 180 7.32 -1.86 3.11
CA THR A 180 8.11 -2.26 1.93
C THR A 180 7.19 -2.81 0.86
N VAL A 181 7.34 -2.32 -0.37
CA VAL A 181 6.59 -2.81 -1.54
C VAL A 181 7.54 -3.54 -2.48
N SER A 182 7.32 -4.85 -2.64
CA SER A 182 8.09 -5.65 -3.60
C SER A 182 7.45 -5.53 -4.99
N VAL A 183 8.24 -5.09 -5.97
CA VAL A 183 7.84 -4.99 -7.37
C VAL A 183 8.46 -6.15 -8.13
N SER A 184 7.69 -6.83 -8.97
CA SER A 184 8.21 -7.93 -9.79
C SER A 184 7.63 -7.97 -11.19
N VAL A 185 8.42 -8.48 -12.14
CA VAL A 185 7.99 -8.82 -13.49
C VAL A 185 8.77 -10.00 -14.01
N THR A 186 8.11 -10.87 -14.77
CA THR A 186 8.76 -11.96 -15.50
C THR A 186 8.85 -11.61 -16.98
N ILE A 187 10.05 -11.63 -17.52
CA ILE A 187 10.33 -11.40 -18.93
C ILE A 187 10.59 -12.71 -19.63
N THR A 188 9.87 -12.98 -20.72
CA THR A 188 10.13 -14.12 -21.60
C THR A 188 10.95 -13.70 -22.81
N LYS A 189 11.65 -14.68 -23.38
CA LYS A 189 12.33 -14.49 -24.66
C LYS A 189 11.28 -14.35 -25.76
N ASP A 190 11.50 -13.38 -26.66
CA ASP A 190 10.87 -13.34 -27.98
C ASP A 190 11.67 -14.20 -28.98
#